data_AF-A0A7S2GJV7-F1
#
_entry.id   AF-A0A7S2GJV7-F1
#
_cell.length_a   1.000
_cell.length_b   1.000
_cell.length_c   1.000
_cell.angle_alpha   90.00
_cell.angle_beta   90.00
_cell.angle_gamma   90.00
#
_symmetry.space_group_name_H-M   'P 1'
#
loop_
_entity.id
_entity.type
_entity.pdbx_description
1 polymer ?
#
loop_
_entity_poly.entity_id
_entity_poly.type
_entity_poly.pdbx_seq_one_letter_code
_entity_poly.pdbx_strand_id
1 'polypeptide(L)'
;SALRNSISSDLDGSGDGNTQLCKDGDLVWGQTVRGFNGHSYQIVPVYTSNTGGVFFPDAMRDASLRCYHGQVGYLATIDSEEENAFLKGLMPNMGPDEYFTYSAWLGGTDVAVEGEWRWLGGPEGGTLFWSGDGHTGESGSHYSNWFCNDADDSIAEDDWWTWEADEQTWDFCEPNDFENQDCMFMYGDGSWND
;
A
#
# COMPACT_ATOMS: atom_id res chain seq x y z
N SER A 1 -3.63 5.43 -5.55
CA SER A 1 -4.21 4.56 -6.60
C SER A 1 -3.23 4.37 -7.74
N ALA A 2 -3.20 3.17 -8.33
CA ALA A 2 -2.42 2.80 -9.52
C ALA A 2 -3.35 2.33 -10.66
N LEU A 3 -2.83 2.37 -11.88
CA LEU A 3 -3.46 2.02 -13.17
C LEU A 3 -2.36 1.40 -14.04
N ARG A 4 -2.60 0.43 -14.93
CA ARG A 4 -1.55 -0.11 -15.83
C ARG A 4 -2.03 -0.29 -17.25
N ASN A 5 -1.28 0.24 -18.22
CA ASN A 5 -1.60 0.16 -19.65
C ASN A 5 -1.63 -1.31 -20.13
N SER A 6 -2.83 -1.84 -20.38
CA SER A 6 -3.00 -3.10 -21.11
C SER A 6 -3.28 -2.74 -22.55
N ILE A 7 -2.35 -3.02 -23.46
CA ILE A 7 -2.62 -2.94 -24.89
C ILE A 7 -3.71 -3.97 -25.20
N SER A 8 -4.96 -3.53 -25.33
CA SER A 8 -6.00 -4.26 -26.05
C SER A 8 -6.08 -3.65 -27.43
N SER A 9 -5.30 -4.20 -28.37
CA SER A 9 -5.74 -4.22 -29.75
C SER A 9 -7.03 -5.03 -29.81
N ASP A 10 -8.03 -4.53 -30.55
CA ASP A 10 -9.41 -5.03 -30.66
C ASP A 10 -10.29 -4.46 -29.54
N LEU A 11 -11.30 -3.62 -29.82
CA LEU A 11 -12.47 -3.94 -30.65
C LEU A 11 -12.97 -2.73 -31.46
N ASP A 12 -12.96 -2.89 -32.78
CA ASP A 12 -13.90 -2.23 -33.70
C ASP A 12 -15.30 -2.83 -33.50
N GLY A 13 -16.33 -2.03 -33.78
CA GLY A 13 -17.66 -2.14 -33.20
C GLY A 13 -18.49 -3.38 -33.52
N SER A 14 -19.33 -3.76 -32.55
CA SER A 14 -20.69 -4.30 -32.66
C SER A 14 -21.14 -4.75 -31.26
N GLY A 15 -22.45 -4.74 -30.98
CA GLY A 15 -23.09 -5.03 -29.67
C GLY A 15 -22.45 -6.20 -28.91
N ASP A 16 -22.37 -6.16 -27.58
CA ASP A 16 -23.51 -6.43 -26.71
C ASP A 16 -23.37 -5.76 -25.33
N GLY A 17 -24.48 -5.58 -24.61
CA GLY A 17 -24.57 -4.80 -23.38
C GLY A 17 -23.57 -5.18 -22.28
N ASN A 18 -22.93 -4.13 -21.74
CA ASN A 18 -22.25 -4.06 -20.44
C ASN A 18 -20.82 -4.62 -20.35
N THR A 19 -19.84 -3.88 -20.87
CA THR A 19 -18.56 -3.54 -20.18
C THR A 19 -17.78 -2.53 -21.02
N GLN A 20 -18.17 -1.25 -20.97
CA GLN A 20 -17.24 -0.20 -21.39
C GLN A 20 -16.62 0.37 -20.12
N LEU A 21 -15.39 -0.05 -19.85
CA LEU A 21 -14.57 0.53 -18.79
C LEU A 21 -14.44 2.02 -19.11
N CYS A 22 -14.66 2.89 -18.10
CA CYS A 22 -14.52 4.35 -18.23
C CYS A 22 -15.49 5.04 -19.20
N LYS A 23 -16.80 4.85 -19.03
CA LYS A 23 -17.84 5.46 -19.89
C LYS A 23 -17.75 6.99 -19.99
N ASP A 24 -17.25 7.65 -18.95
CA ASP A 24 -17.18 9.10 -18.85
C ASP A 24 -15.77 9.67 -19.17
N GLY A 25 -14.86 8.84 -19.67
CA GLY A 25 -13.46 9.21 -19.93
C GLY A 25 -12.59 9.21 -18.67
N ASP A 26 -11.57 10.06 -18.66
CA ASP A 26 -10.66 10.18 -17.52
C ASP A 26 -11.38 10.77 -16.29
N LEU A 27 -11.25 10.07 -15.18
CA LEU A 27 -11.83 10.41 -13.89
C LEU A 27 -10.74 10.31 -12.82
N VAL A 28 -10.05 11.42 -12.60
CA VAL A 28 -8.88 11.55 -11.71
C VAL A 28 -9.11 12.66 -10.69
N TRP A 29 -8.78 12.41 -9.42
CA TRP A 29 -8.92 13.39 -8.32
C TRP A 29 -7.76 13.32 -7.33
N GLY A 30 -7.01 14.39 -7.17
CA GLY A 30 -5.86 14.42 -6.27
C GLY A 30 -4.64 15.02 -6.97
N GLN A 31 -3.46 14.49 -6.66
CA GLN A 31 -2.22 14.96 -7.27
C GLN A 31 -2.16 14.63 -8.77
N THR A 32 -1.22 15.26 -9.48
CA THR A 32 -0.95 14.94 -10.88
C THR A 32 -0.65 13.44 -11.04
N VAL A 33 -1.24 12.81 -12.05
CA VAL A 33 -0.95 11.41 -12.41
C VAL A 33 0.51 11.29 -12.89
N ARG A 34 1.24 10.29 -12.40
CA ARG A 34 2.66 10.07 -12.73
C ARG A 34 2.87 8.65 -13.22
N GLY A 35 3.63 8.49 -14.30
CA GLY A 35 3.90 7.19 -14.90
C GLY A 35 5.20 6.57 -14.39
N PHE A 36 5.18 5.26 -14.15
CA PHE A 36 6.37 4.44 -13.90
C PHE A 36 6.15 3.02 -14.44
N ASN A 37 7.14 2.48 -15.17
CA ASN A 37 7.12 1.12 -15.72
C ASN A 37 5.81 0.68 -16.44
N GLY A 38 5.14 1.59 -17.15
CA GLY A 38 3.87 1.31 -17.84
C GLY A 38 2.62 1.37 -16.96
N HIS A 39 2.79 1.70 -15.68
CA HIS A 39 1.73 2.04 -14.73
C HIS A 39 1.58 3.56 -14.60
N SER A 40 0.40 4.02 -14.20
CA SER A 40 0.06 5.40 -13.86
C SER A 40 -0.41 5.45 -12.41
N TYR A 41 0.21 6.30 -11.60
CA TYR A 41 -0.05 6.42 -10.16
C TYR A 41 -0.59 7.81 -9.84
N GLN A 42 -1.47 7.85 -8.84
CA GLN A 42 -2.00 9.08 -8.28
C GLN A 42 -2.11 8.96 -6.77
N ILE A 43 -1.49 9.90 -6.06
CA ILE A 43 -1.72 10.11 -4.63
C ILE A 43 -3.03 10.90 -4.47
N VAL A 44 -3.89 10.37 -3.60
CA VAL A 44 -5.22 10.91 -3.32
C VAL A 44 -5.21 11.48 -1.91
N PRO A 45 -5.14 12.81 -1.75
CA PRO A 45 -5.19 13.40 -0.44
C PRO A 45 -6.59 13.27 0.15
N VAL A 46 -6.68 12.86 1.41
CA VAL A 46 -7.93 12.83 2.16
C VAL A 46 -7.88 13.95 3.18
N TYR A 47 -8.73 14.95 2.97
CA TYR A 47 -8.90 16.06 3.90
C TYR A 47 -10.07 15.75 4.83
N THR A 48 -9.79 15.01 5.90
CA THR A 48 -10.77 14.73 6.96
C THR A 48 -10.41 15.51 8.22
N SER A 49 -11.43 15.94 8.97
CA SER A 49 -11.25 16.50 10.31
C SER A 49 -11.04 15.41 11.37
N ASN A 50 -11.17 14.14 10.99
CA ASN A 50 -10.86 12.99 11.83
C ASN A 50 -9.36 12.68 11.73
N THR A 51 -8.69 12.50 12.86
CA THR A 51 -7.28 12.13 12.91
C THR A 51 -7.00 10.74 12.33
N GLY A 52 -8.04 9.89 12.18
CA GLY A 52 -7.91 8.53 11.64
C GLY A 52 -7.91 8.38 10.11
N GLY A 53 -7.94 9.47 9.33
CA GLY A 53 -7.83 9.37 7.86
C GLY A 53 -9.06 8.77 7.16
N VAL A 54 -8.83 8.05 6.05
CA VAL A 54 -9.84 7.25 5.32
C VAL A 54 -9.66 5.77 5.65
N PHE A 55 -10.74 5.00 5.74
CA PHE A 55 -10.65 3.56 5.94
C PHE A 55 -10.29 2.82 4.65
N PHE A 56 -9.61 1.68 4.77
CA PHE A 56 -9.16 0.88 3.62
C PHE A 56 -10.29 0.53 2.62
N PRO A 57 -11.49 0.04 3.03
CA PRO A 57 -12.55 -0.25 2.07
C PRO A 57 -13.04 0.98 1.30
N ASP A 58 -13.04 2.16 1.93
CA ASP A 58 -13.39 3.41 1.28
C ASP A 58 -12.31 3.85 0.29
N ALA A 59 -11.03 3.68 0.63
CA ALA A 59 -9.91 3.94 -0.27
C ALA A 59 -9.90 3.00 -1.47
N MET A 60 -10.19 1.72 -1.27
CA MET A 60 -10.34 0.73 -2.34
C MET A 60 -11.51 1.08 -3.26
N ARG A 61 -12.67 1.43 -2.68
CA ARG A 61 -13.83 1.89 -3.46
C ARG A 61 -13.48 3.13 -4.27
N ASP A 62 -12.86 4.14 -3.66
CA ASP A 62 -12.44 5.36 -4.36
C ASP A 62 -11.49 5.04 -5.52
N ALA A 63 -10.51 4.16 -5.30
CA ALA A 63 -9.60 3.72 -6.35
C ALA A 63 -10.34 3.07 -7.54
N SER A 64 -11.33 2.22 -7.25
CA SER A 64 -12.14 1.53 -8.28
C SER A 64 -13.05 2.45 -9.10
N LEU A 65 -13.34 3.65 -8.60
CA LEU A 65 -14.13 4.65 -9.33
C LEU A 65 -13.27 5.49 -10.27
N ARG A 66 -11.95 5.40 -10.19
CA ARG A 66 -11.04 6.21 -11.00
C ARG A 66 -10.90 5.63 -12.39
N CYS A 67 -10.71 6.53 -13.35
CA CYS A 67 -10.31 6.16 -14.68
C CYS A 67 -9.18 7.03 -15.20
N TYR A 68 -8.25 6.41 -15.92
CA TYR A 68 -7.28 7.15 -16.71
C TYR A 68 -6.94 6.37 -17.98
N HIS A 69 -7.03 7.03 -19.14
CA HIS A 69 -6.77 6.46 -20.46
C HIS A 69 -7.54 5.14 -20.72
N GLY A 70 -8.81 5.10 -20.29
CA GLY A 70 -9.68 3.92 -20.47
C GLY A 70 -9.43 2.79 -19.47
N GLN A 71 -8.66 3.03 -18.42
CA GLN A 71 -8.29 2.03 -17.42
C GLN A 71 -8.89 2.35 -16.06
N VAL A 72 -9.44 1.35 -15.40
CA VAL A 72 -10.00 1.48 -14.04
C VAL A 72 -8.88 1.39 -13.00
N GLY A 73 -8.94 2.25 -11.99
CA GLY A 73 -7.94 2.31 -10.92
C GLY A 73 -8.09 1.20 -9.87
N TYR A 74 -7.01 0.99 -9.13
CA TYR A 74 -6.94 0.10 -7.97
C TYR A 74 -5.96 0.68 -6.92
N LEU A 75 -5.96 0.18 -5.69
CA LEU A 75 -4.91 0.55 -4.71
C LEU A 75 -3.57 0.01 -5.18
N ALA A 76 -2.49 0.78 -5.02
CA ALA A 76 -1.23 0.45 -5.66
C ALA A 76 -0.64 -0.87 -5.14
N THR A 77 -0.11 -1.67 -6.07
CA THR A 77 0.74 -2.83 -5.82
C THR A 77 2.20 -2.41 -5.98
N ILE A 78 3.13 -3.12 -5.34
CA ILE A 78 4.56 -2.82 -5.42
C ILE A 78 5.34 -4.13 -5.51
N ASP A 79 6.00 -4.40 -6.64
CA ASP A 79 6.73 -5.66 -6.87
C ASP A 79 8.24 -5.43 -7.10
N SER A 80 8.73 -4.21 -6.87
CA SER A 80 10.16 -3.87 -6.97
C SER A 80 10.58 -2.71 -6.07
N GLU A 81 11.88 -2.68 -5.74
CA GLU A 81 12.49 -1.59 -4.98
C GLU A 81 12.38 -0.25 -5.71
N GLU A 82 12.56 -0.24 -7.04
CA GLU A 82 12.47 0.98 -7.84
C GLU A 82 11.04 1.54 -7.88
N GLU A 83 10.04 0.66 -7.93
CA GLU A 83 8.63 1.07 -7.82
C GLU A 83 8.34 1.67 -6.44
N ASN A 84 8.82 1.03 -5.36
CA ASN A 84 8.69 1.56 -4.01
C ASN A 84 9.32 2.94 -3.87
N ALA A 85 10.57 3.10 -4.35
CA ALA A 85 11.27 4.38 -4.35
C ALA A 85 10.56 5.45 -5.17
N PHE A 86 9.96 5.07 -6.31
CA PHE A 86 9.15 5.98 -7.11
C PHE A 86 7.90 6.45 -6.36
N LEU A 87 7.15 5.53 -5.73
CA LEU A 87 5.95 5.84 -4.95
C LEU A 87 6.26 6.70 -3.72
N LYS A 88 7.33 6.38 -3.00
CA LYS A 88 7.88 7.23 -1.93
C LYS A 88 8.11 8.65 -2.41
N GLY A 89 8.72 8.82 -3.58
CA GLY A 89 8.95 10.14 -4.19
C GLY A 89 7.67 10.90 -4.60
N LEU A 90 6.50 10.25 -4.60
CA LEU A 90 5.21 10.89 -4.80
C LEU A 90 4.55 11.35 -3.48
N MET A 91 5.00 10.81 -2.35
CA MET A 91 4.46 11.19 -1.05
C MET A 91 4.86 12.63 -0.67
N PRO A 92 4.06 13.32 0.16
CA PRO A 92 4.42 14.64 0.65
C PRO A 92 5.79 14.61 1.33
N ASN A 93 6.59 15.68 1.14
CA ASN A 93 7.87 15.82 1.82
C ASN A 93 7.66 15.73 3.34
N MET A 94 8.33 14.78 3.97
CA MET A 94 8.34 14.62 5.41
C MET A 94 9.37 15.56 6.04
N GLY A 95 8.98 16.27 7.10
CA GLY A 95 9.96 16.72 8.09
C GLY A 95 10.57 15.52 8.84
N PRO A 96 11.74 15.68 9.47
CA PRO A 96 12.39 14.61 10.25
C PRO A 96 11.58 14.12 11.46
N ASP A 97 10.51 14.81 11.84
CA ASP A 97 9.63 14.42 12.96
C ASP A 97 8.26 13.93 12.47
N GLU A 98 8.07 13.74 11.16
CA GLU A 98 6.76 13.48 10.53
C GLU A 98 6.65 12.08 9.89
N TYR A 99 7.58 11.16 10.18
CA TYR A 99 7.64 9.82 9.60
C TYR A 99 6.32 9.03 9.67
N PHE A 100 5.49 9.29 10.70
CA PHE A 100 4.18 8.66 10.88
C PHE A 100 2.99 9.57 10.56
N THR A 101 3.23 10.80 10.09
CA THR A 101 2.17 11.79 9.87
C THR A 101 1.49 11.63 8.51
N TYR A 102 2.17 11.02 7.54
CA TYR A 102 1.64 10.79 6.20
C TYR A 102 1.73 9.31 5.82
N SER A 103 0.56 8.70 5.65
CA SER A 103 0.40 7.33 5.17
C SER A 103 -0.50 7.27 3.94
N ALA A 104 -0.26 6.29 3.07
CA ALA A 104 -1.08 6.05 1.89
C ALA A 104 -1.41 4.56 1.77
N TRP A 105 -2.71 4.23 1.67
CA TRP A 105 -3.15 2.85 1.46
C TRP A 105 -2.56 2.23 0.18
N LEU A 106 -2.05 1.01 0.33
CA LEU A 106 -1.63 0.12 -0.74
C LEU A 106 -2.67 -1.00 -0.91
N GLY A 107 -2.51 -1.85 -1.92
CA GLY A 107 -3.46 -2.92 -2.23
C GLY A 107 -3.24 -4.23 -1.47
N GLY A 108 -2.30 -4.28 -0.52
CA GLY A 108 -1.96 -5.49 0.23
C GLY A 108 -2.92 -5.73 1.39
N THR A 109 -3.26 -6.99 1.66
CA THR A 109 -4.11 -7.40 2.77
C THR A 109 -3.90 -8.88 3.09
N ASP A 110 -4.12 -9.27 4.33
CA ASP A 110 -4.17 -10.66 4.79
C ASP A 110 -5.53 -11.03 5.42
N VAL A 111 -6.57 -10.19 5.25
CA VAL A 111 -7.97 -10.43 5.71
C VAL A 111 -8.48 -11.85 5.43
N ALA A 112 -8.01 -12.47 4.35
CA ALA A 112 -8.42 -13.81 3.96
C ALA A 112 -7.80 -14.92 4.83
N VAL A 113 -6.52 -14.76 5.18
CA VAL A 113 -5.71 -15.72 5.95
C VAL A 113 -4.64 -14.91 6.69
N GLU A 114 -4.79 -14.83 8.01
CA GLU A 114 -3.83 -14.17 8.91
C GLU A 114 -2.39 -14.54 8.59
N GLY A 115 -1.52 -13.53 8.43
CA GLY A 115 -0.11 -13.73 8.10
C GLY A 115 0.18 -14.06 6.63
N GLU A 116 -0.83 -14.17 5.75
CA GLU A 116 -0.65 -14.35 4.29
C GLU A 116 -1.06 -13.09 3.51
N TRP A 117 -0.08 -12.22 3.25
CA TRP A 117 -0.30 -10.95 2.60
C TRP A 117 -0.39 -11.07 1.08
N ARG A 118 -1.53 -10.59 0.53
CA ARG A 118 -1.89 -10.71 -0.88
C ARG A 118 -2.27 -9.37 -1.48
N TRP A 119 -1.92 -9.18 -2.76
CA TRP A 119 -2.40 -8.04 -3.53
C TRP A 119 -3.89 -8.23 -3.92
N LEU A 120 -4.75 -7.24 -3.68
CA LEU A 120 -6.17 -7.32 -4.04
C LEU A 120 -6.47 -6.96 -5.50
N GLY A 121 -5.65 -6.10 -6.10
CA GLY A 121 -5.97 -5.45 -7.38
C GLY A 121 -4.80 -5.44 -8.34
N GLY A 122 -5.06 -4.85 -9.51
CA GLY A 122 -4.05 -4.76 -10.56
C GLY A 122 -3.70 -6.11 -11.20
N PRO A 123 -2.65 -6.14 -12.02
CA PRO A 123 -2.13 -7.37 -12.61
C PRO A 123 -1.66 -8.40 -11.56
N GLU A 124 -1.30 -7.95 -10.37
CA GLU A 124 -0.80 -8.79 -9.28
C GLU A 124 -1.93 -9.34 -8.39
N GLY A 125 -3.20 -9.01 -8.67
CA GLY A 125 -4.35 -9.43 -7.87
C GLY A 125 -4.40 -10.94 -7.58
N GLY A 126 -4.46 -11.29 -6.30
CA GLY A 126 -4.44 -12.65 -5.76
C GLY A 126 -3.05 -13.20 -5.42
N THR A 127 -1.97 -12.52 -5.81
CA THR A 127 -0.60 -12.96 -5.57
C THR A 127 -0.24 -12.88 -4.09
N LEU A 128 0.26 -13.98 -3.52
CA LEU A 128 0.92 -13.99 -2.22
C LEU A 128 2.31 -13.37 -2.39
N PHE A 129 2.59 -12.29 -1.68
CA PHE A 129 3.89 -11.62 -1.76
C PHE A 129 4.69 -11.68 -0.45
N TRP A 130 4.03 -12.03 0.66
CA TRP A 130 4.69 -12.21 1.95
C TRP A 130 3.89 -13.18 2.81
N SER A 131 4.60 -14.00 3.59
CA SER A 131 4.00 -14.85 4.62
C SER A 131 4.85 -14.89 5.89
N GLY A 132 4.22 -14.73 7.07
CA GLY A 132 4.90 -14.70 8.37
C GLY A 132 3.92 -14.58 9.54
N ASP A 133 4.42 -14.43 10.77
CA ASP A 133 3.63 -14.63 12.00
C ASP A 133 3.89 -13.63 13.17
N GLY A 134 4.32 -12.42 12.89
CA GLY A 134 4.62 -11.41 13.91
C GLY A 134 6.06 -11.45 14.47
N HIS A 135 6.83 -12.51 14.17
CA HIS A 135 8.27 -12.60 14.49
C HIS A 135 9.19 -13.08 13.35
N THR A 136 8.63 -13.76 12.34
CA THR A 136 9.36 -14.42 11.26
C THR A 136 8.54 -14.40 9.98
N GLY A 137 9.16 -14.02 8.86
CA GLY A 137 8.48 -14.06 7.57
C GLY A 137 9.43 -14.13 6.39
N GLU A 138 8.87 -14.48 5.24
CA GLU A 138 9.58 -14.48 3.96
C GLU A 138 8.72 -13.90 2.85
N SER A 139 9.34 -13.08 2.00
CA SER A 139 8.74 -12.54 0.77
C SER A 139 8.93 -13.47 -0.42
N GLY A 140 9.65 -14.58 -0.23
CA GLY A 140 10.05 -15.48 -1.30
C GLY A 140 10.84 -14.74 -2.39
N SER A 141 10.28 -14.70 -3.62
CA SER A 141 10.84 -13.95 -4.75
C SER A 141 10.20 -12.58 -4.99
N HIS A 142 9.27 -12.17 -4.13
CA HIS A 142 8.58 -10.89 -4.23
C HIS A 142 9.27 -9.82 -3.39
N TYR A 143 9.08 -8.57 -3.79
CA TYR A 143 9.58 -7.44 -3.03
C TYR A 143 8.66 -7.14 -1.83
N SER A 144 9.27 -6.82 -0.69
CA SER A 144 8.56 -6.26 0.46
C SER A 144 9.41 -5.20 1.15
N ASN A 145 8.76 -4.19 1.74
CA ASN A 145 9.45 -3.13 2.48
C ASN A 145 8.78 -2.81 3.83
N TRP A 146 8.40 -3.86 4.56
CA TRP A 146 7.84 -3.73 5.91
C TRP A 146 8.73 -2.89 6.81
N PHE A 147 8.12 -1.99 7.57
CA PHE A 147 8.80 -1.14 8.53
C PHE A 147 9.36 -1.99 9.66
N CYS A 148 10.64 -1.78 9.95
CA CYS A 148 11.32 -2.35 11.09
C CYS A 148 11.77 -1.21 12.00
N ASN A 149 11.33 -1.18 13.25
CA ASN A 149 12.04 -0.40 14.24
C ASN A 149 13.37 -1.11 14.51
N ASP A 150 14.49 -0.52 14.09
CA ASP A 150 15.76 -0.87 14.70
C ASP A 150 15.65 -0.44 16.17
N ALA A 151 15.19 -1.35 17.05
CA ALA A 151 15.59 -1.31 18.43
C ALA A 151 17.11 -1.46 18.40
N ASP A 152 17.78 -0.32 18.35
CA ASP A 152 19.22 -0.22 18.49
C ASP A 152 19.64 -1.08 19.69
N ASP A 153 20.29 -2.20 19.42
CA ASP A 153 20.88 -3.10 20.42
C ASP A 153 21.95 -2.37 21.26
N SER A 154 22.25 -1.09 20.97
CA SER A 154 23.16 -0.24 21.74
C SER A 154 22.54 0.50 22.94
N ILE A 155 21.22 0.49 23.12
CA ILE A 155 20.56 1.02 24.35
C ILE A 155 20.26 -0.05 25.41
N ALA A 156 20.55 -1.33 25.14
CA ALA A 156 20.29 -2.44 26.06
C ALA A 156 21.38 -2.69 27.13
N GLU A 157 22.54 -2.02 27.06
CA GLU A 157 23.71 -2.39 27.89
C GLU A 157 23.93 -1.52 29.15
N ASP A 158 23.26 -0.37 29.33
CA ASP A 158 23.48 0.45 30.55
C ASP A 158 22.25 1.27 30.98
N ASP A 159 21.15 0.59 31.33
CA ASP A 159 20.17 1.21 32.21
C ASP A 159 19.75 0.27 33.35
N TRP A 160 20.07 0.71 34.57
CA TRP A 160 19.83 0.07 35.87
C TRP A 160 18.33 0.07 36.25
N TRP A 161 17.42 -0.08 35.29
CA TRP A 161 15.99 -0.22 35.57
C TRP A 161 15.34 -1.21 34.61
N THR A 162 15.75 -2.46 34.71
CA THR A 162 15.01 -3.58 34.12
C THR A 162 13.79 -3.87 34.98
N TRP A 163 12.73 -3.08 34.77
CA TRP A 163 11.38 -3.48 35.13
C TRP A 163 10.67 -3.93 33.86
N GLU A 164 10.61 -5.26 33.69
CA GLU A 164 9.69 -6.02 32.83
C GLU A 164 9.67 -5.62 31.35
N ALA A 165 10.71 -6.06 30.63
CA ALA A 165 10.76 -6.12 29.17
C ALA A 165 9.86 -7.25 28.60
N ASP A 166 8.75 -7.62 29.25
CA ASP A 166 7.81 -8.63 28.75
C ASP A 166 6.39 -8.11 28.45
N GLU A 167 6.11 -6.81 28.62
CA GLU A 167 4.76 -6.27 28.43
C GLU A 167 4.68 -4.99 27.56
N GLN A 168 5.69 -4.75 26.71
CA GLN A 168 5.58 -3.76 25.62
C GLN A 168 6.25 -4.30 24.35
N THR A 169 5.72 -5.43 23.90
CA THR A 169 6.05 -6.16 22.66
C THR A 169 5.51 -5.39 21.45
N TRP A 170 6.17 -4.29 21.05
CA TRP A 170 6.11 -3.88 19.64
C TRP A 170 7.02 -4.84 18.89
N ASP A 171 6.48 -6.01 18.54
CA ASP A 171 7.26 -7.05 17.91
C ASP A 171 7.78 -6.57 16.54
N PHE A 172 9.02 -6.94 16.32
CA PHE A 172 9.99 -6.39 15.38
C PHE A 172 9.73 -6.90 13.96
N CYS A 173 9.72 -6.00 12.97
CA CYS A 173 9.67 -6.31 11.54
C CYS A 173 8.41 -7.03 11.01
N GLU A 174 7.25 -6.85 11.62
CA GLU A 174 6.02 -7.47 11.11
C GLU A 174 4.85 -6.50 10.89
N PRO A 175 4.02 -6.77 9.85
CA PRO A 175 2.63 -6.34 9.90
C PRO A 175 1.97 -7.04 11.09
N ASN A 176 1.58 -6.28 12.10
CA ASN A 176 1.16 -6.85 13.38
C ASN A 176 -0.37 -6.96 13.52
N ASP A 177 -0.80 -8.13 14.00
CA ASP A 177 -2.14 -8.52 14.49
C ASP A 177 -2.59 -7.71 15.74
N PHE A 178 -2.32 -6.40 15.79
CA PHE A 178 -2.89 -5.51 16.80
C PHE A 178 -4.23 -4.95 16.30
N GLU A 179 -5.32 -5.52 16.82
CA GLU A 179 -6.71 -5.12 16.56
C GLU A 179 -7.29 -5.48 15.16
N ASN A 180 -6.82 -6.56 14.51
CA ASN A 180 -7.28 -6.97 13.17
C ASN A 180 -7.01 -5.89 12.08
N GLN A 181 -5.81 -5.32 12.09
CA GLN A 181 -5.37 -4.39 11.05
C GLN A 181 -4.82 -5.19 9.87
N ASP A 182 -5.73 -5.66 9.01
CA ASP A 182 -5.37 -6.63 7.97
C ASP A 182 -5.10 -5.93 6.61
N CYS A 183 -4.68 -4.66 6.61
CA CYS A 183 -4.73 -3.79 5.43
C CYS A 183 -3.48 -2.92 5.30
N MET A 184 -2.73 -3.04 4.20
CA MET A 184 -1.42 -2.41 4.11
C MET A 184 -1.48 -0.93 3.69
N PHE A 185 -0.65 -0.10 4.31
CA PHE A 185 -0.29 1.24 3.83
C PHE A 185 1.23 1.44 3.79
N MET A 186 1.64 2.52 3.14
CA MET A 186 3.02 2.98 3.08
C MET A 186 3.17 4.32 3.80
N TYR A 187 4.19 4.44 4.64
CA TYR A 187 4.63 5.70 5.24
C TYR A 187 5.39 6.57 4.22
N GLY A 188 5.49 7.88 4.44
CA GLY A 188 6.22 8.77 3.53
C GLY A 188 7.72 8.47 3.37
N ASP A 189 8.31 7.64 4.23
CA ASP A 189 9.69 7.17 4.07
C ASP A 189 9.79 5.93 3.16
N GLY A 190 8.66 5.43 2.66
CA GLY A 190 8.54 4.29 1.76
C GLY A 190 8.44 2.94 2.47
N SER A 191 8.54 2.88 3.79
CA SER A 191 8.30 1.66 4.56
C SER A 191 6.81 1.34 4.65
N TRP A 192 6.47 0.07 4.81
CA TRP A 192 5.10 -0.43 4.83
C TRP A 192 4.69 -0.86 6.22
N ASN A 193 3.41 -0.72 6.52
CA ASN A 193 2.81 -1.26 7.73
C ASN A 193 1.33 -1.57 7.47
N ASP A 194 0.67 -2.18 8.44
CA ASP A 194 -0.74 -2.53 8.42
C ASP A 194 -1.63 -1.62 9.28
#